data_AF-A0A5E6NGZ6-F1
#
_entry.id   AF-A0A5E6NGZ6-F1
#
_cell.length_a   1.000
_cell.length_b   1.000
_cell.length_c   1.000
_cell.angle_alpha   90.00
_cell.angle_beta   90.00
_cell.angle_gamma   90.00
#
_symmetry.space_group_name_H-M   'P 1'
#
loop_
_entity.id
_entity.type
_entity.pdbx_description
1 polymer ?
#
loop_
_entity_poly.entity_id
_entity_poly.type
_entity_poly.pdbx_seq_one_letter_code
_entity_poly.pdbx_strand_id
1 'polypeptide(L)'
;MSVALHGKQAQESSVLIDTTVQEKNITYPTDAKLAIKSSIALISWQSVMALKRRTYVKEVKNCHLNSSLPPVKKRAKAKKALTRLRTIANKLIRELQRKLPTHSLFETYQKDFLFYQQVLAQQPKDKNKIYSLHEPDVYVIAKGKDHKQYEYGNKVSIVSTKDTNIIVGVASHDKNIHDSKL
;
A
#
# COMPACT_ATOMS: atom_id res chain seq x y z
N MET A 1 0.85 -21.58 -22.21
CA MET A 1 2.07 -20.71 -22.13
C MET A 1 2.48 -20.32 -23.54
N SER A 2 2.95 -19.09 -23.77
CA SER A 2 3.29 -18.57 -25.12
C SER A 2 4.27 -19.47 -25.87
N VAL A 3 5.27 -20.02 -25.15
CA VAL A 3 6.21 -21.02 -25.68
C VAL A 3 5.50 -22.22 -26.32
N ALA A 4 4.43 -22.73 -25.71
CA ALA A 4 3.68 -23.87 -26.25
C ALA A 4 2.87 -23.54 -27.52
N LEU A 5 2.53 -22.25 -27.72
CA LEU A 5 1.82 -21.79 -28.92
C LEU A 5 2.75 -21.62 -30.12
N HIS A 6 4.02 -21.28 -29.90
CA HIS A 6 4.96 -20.94 -30.96
C HIS A 6 6.05 -22.02 -31.21
N GLY A 7 6.17 -23.02 -30.32
CA GLY A 7 7.01 -24.20 -30.52
C GLY A 7 8.46 -23.86 -30.83
N LYS A 8 8.95 -24.26 -32.01
CA LYS A 8 10.34 -24.02 -32.46
C LYS A 8 10.71 -22.54 -32.58
N GLN A 9 9.74 -21.67 -32.87
CA GLN A 9 10.00 -20.23 -33.01
C GLN A 9 10.34 -19.58 -31.66
N ALA A 10 9.96 -20.20 -30.53
CA ALA A 10 10.31 -19.72 -29.20
C ALA A 10 11.73 -20.12 -28.75
N GLN A 11 12.46 -20.90 -29.55
CA GLN A 11 13.81 -21.39 -29.24
C GLN A 11 14.84 -20.59 -30.05
N GLU A 12 15.35 -19.51 -29.45
CA GLU A 12 16.44 -18.70 -29.99
C GLU A 12 17.67 -18.77 -29.08
N SER A 13 18.88 -18.58 -29.65
CA SER A 13 20.14 -18.61 -28.88
C SER A 13 20.35 -17.36 -28.03
N SER A 14 19.66 -16.26 -28.37
CA SER A 14 19.70 -15.00 -27.64
C SER A 14 18.31 -14.59 -27.18
N VAL A 15 18.22 -14.01 -25.99
CA VAL A 15 16.98 -13.48 -25.41
C VAL A 15 17.17 -12.04 -24.95
N LEU A 16 16.08 -11.28 -24.98
CA LEU A 16 15.98 -9.94 -24.41
C LEU A 16 15.34 -10.05 -23.03
N ILE A 17 15.96 -9.39 -22.04
CA ILE A 17 15.48 -9.37 -20.66
C ILE A 17 15.19 -7.92 -20.31
N ASP A 18 13.92 -7.61 -20.15
CA ASP A 18 13.46 -6.28 -19.75
C ASP A 18 12.79 -6.34 -18.38
N THR A 19 13.05 -5.33 -17.55
CA THR A 19 12.42 -5.16 -16.25
C THR A 19 11.36 -4.07 -16.36
N THR A 20 10.19 -4.34 -15.78
CA THR A 20 9.07 -3.40 -15.77
C THR A 20 8.37 -3.43 -14.41
N VAL A 21 7.48 -2.49 -14.18
CA VAL A 21 6.61 -2.47 -13.00
C VAL A 21 5.23 -2.94 -13.41
N GLN A 22 4.79 -4.05 -12.84
CA GLN A 22 3.39 -4.43 -12.90
C GLN A 22 2.63 -3.65 -11.84
N GLU A 23 1.91 -2.61 -12.27
CA GLU A 23 1.10 -1.80 -11.36
C GLU A 23 0.00 -2.66 -10.73
N LYS A 24 -0.11 -2.58 -9.40
CA LYS A 24 -1.22 -3.19 -8.70
C LYS A 24 -2.41 -2.24 -8.70
N ASN A 25 -3.61 -2.80 -8.64
CA ASN A 25 -4.85 -2.03 -8.49
C ASN A 25 -4.94 -1.44 -7.08
N ILE A 26 -4.17 -0.38 -6.84
CA ILE A 26 -4.18 0.39 -5.60
C ILE A 26 -4.51 1.84 -5.89
N THR A 27 -5.20 2.47 -4.94
CA THR A 27 -5.43 3.91 -5.03
C THR A 27 -4.14 4.64 -4.68
N TYR A 28 -3.94 5.83 -5.27
CA TYR A 28 -2.76 6.66 -4.98
C TYR A 28 -2.51 6.79 -3.45
N PRO A 29 -1.32 6.36 -2.98
CA PRO A 29 -1.09 6.02 -1.57
C PRO A 29 -0.62 7.23 -0.77
N THR A 30 -1.58 7.96 -0.19
CA THR A 30 -1.26 9.07 0.73
C THR A 30 -1.41 8.62 2.18
N ASP A 31 -0.51 9.09 3.05
CA ASP A 31 -0.57 8.83 4.50
C ASP A 31 -1.94 9.21 5.10
N ALA A 32 -2.57 10.28 4.59
CA ALA A 32 -3.93 10.67 4.98
C ALA A 32 -4.99 9.64 4.59
N LYS A 33 -4.92 9.09 3.38
CA LYS A 33 -5.86 8.07 2.91
C LYS A 33 -5.70 6.77 3.72
N LEU A 34 -4.47 6.37 4.00
CA LEU A 34 -4.18 5.22 4.86
C LEU A 34 -4.77 5.43 6.26
N ALA A 35 -4.48 6.57 6.90
CA ALA A 35 -5.01 6.89 8.23
C ALA A 35 -6.56 6.93 8.27
N ILE A 36 -7.20 7.42 7.22
CA ILE A 36 -8.67 7.42 7.09
C ILE A 36 -9.21 6.00 6.99
N LYS A 37 -8.64 5.16 6.11
CA LYS A 37 -9.08 3.77 5.95
C LYS A 37 -8.86 2.98 7.25
N SER A 38 -7.72 3.12 7.92
CA SER A 38 -7.47 2.51 9.23
C SER A 38 -8.49 2.97 10.27
N SER A 39 -8.79 4.28 10.32
CA SER A 39 -9.80 4.82 11.25
C SER A 39 -11.20 4.23 10.98
N ILE A 40 -11.60 4.10 9.71
CA ILE A 40 -12.89 3.52 9.33
C ILE A 40 -12.97 2.04 9.74
N ALA A 41 -11.90 1.27 9.48
CA ALA A 41 -11.83 -0.14 9.87
C ALA A 41 -11.98 -0.30 11.40
N LEU A 42 -11.24 0.48 12.18
CA LEU A 42 -11.30 0.45 13.65
C LEU A 42 -12.68 0.87 14.18
N ILE A 43 -13.34 1.86 13.56
CA ILE A 43 -14.71 2.25 13.91
C ILE A 43 -15.69 1.11 13.61
N SER A 44 -15.52 0.42 12.47
CA SER A 44 -16.33 -0.73 12.09
C SER A 44 -16.20 -1.85 13.13
N TRP A 45 -14.98 -2.19 13.52
CA TRP A 45 -14.72 -3.19 14.55
C TRP A 45 -15.36 -2.84 15.89
N GLN A 46 -15.22 -1.59 16.32
CA GLN A 46 -15.87 -1.11 17.55
C GLN A 46 -17.40 -1.26 17.48
N SER A 47 -17.99 -1.07 16.30
CA SER A 47 -19.43 -1.23 16.08
C SER A 47 -19.86 -2.70 16.13
N VAL A 48 -19.14 -3.58 15.43
CA VAL A 48 -19.42 -5.03 15.39
C VAL A 48 -19.29 -5.66 16.76
N MET A 49 -18.29 -5.24 17.54
CA MET A 49 -18.03 -5.76 18.88
C MET A 49 -18.90 -5.11 19.97
N ALA A 50 -19.80 -4.18 19.61
CA ALA A 50 -20.61 -3.39 20.55
C ALA A 50 -19.79 -2.65 21.63
N LEU A 51 -18.51 -2.35 21.38
CA LEU A 51 -17.59 -1.71 22.32
C LEU A 51 -17.61 -0.17 22.22
N LYS A 52 -18.72 0.39 21.75
CA LYS A 52 -18.84 1.78 21.29
C LYS A 52 -19.04 2.75 22.46
N ARG A 53 -18.02 3.57 22.75
CA ARG A 53 -18.13 4.68 23.72
C ARG A 53 -18.40 6.03 23.07
N ARG A 54 -17.83 6.28 21.88
CA ARG A 54 -17.94 7.56 21.16
C ARG A 54 -17.83 7.34 19.65
N THR A 55 -18.59 8.08 18.86
CA THR A 55 -18.51 8.03 17.40
C THR A 55 -17.53 9.05 16.85
N TYR A 56 -16.63 8.59 15.98
CA TYR A 56 -15.70 9.45 15.23
C TYR A 56 -16.07 9.61 13.75
N VAL A 57 -17.18 9.03 13.30
CA VAL A 57 -17.60 8.99 11.88
C VAL A 57 -17.64 10.38 11.24
N LYS A 58 -18.33 11.34 11.86
CA LYS A 58 -18.43 12.71 11.35
C LYS A 58 -17.07 13.42 11.33
N GLU A 59 -16.26 13.16 12.34
CA GLU A 59 -14.95 13.78 12.50
C GLU A 59 -13.94 13.28 11.46
N VAL A 60 -13.93 11.96 11.21
CA VAL A 60 -13.14 11.34 10.14
C VAL A 60 -13.58 11.86 8.77
N LYS A 61 -14.89 11.99 8.52
CA LYS A 61 -15.42 12.59 7.28
C LYS A 61 -14.95 14.03 7.09
N ASN A 62 -14.97 14.86 8.13
CA ASN A 62 -14.45 16.21 8.06
C ASN A 62 -12.94 16.25 7.82
N CYS A 63 -12.17 15.37 8.47
CA CYS A 63 -10.73 15.27 8.24
C CYS A 63 -10.42 14.84 6.79
N HIS A 64 -11.21 13.93 6.21
CA HIS A 64 -11.08 13.52 4.81
C HIS A 64 -11.19 14.73 3.87
N LEU A 65 -12.25 15.53 4.01
CA LEU A 65 -12.46 16.74 3.21
C LEU A 65 -11.31 17.74 3.32
N ASN A 66 -10.74 17.89 4.52
CA ASN A 66 -9.64 18.81 4.78
C ASN A 66 -8.26 18.28 4.34
N SER A 67 -8.15 16.98 4.05
CA SER A 67 -6.91 16.30 3.67
C SER A 67 -6.70 16.16 2.17
N SER A 68 -7.76 16.36 1.36
CA SER A 68 -7.70 16.17 -0.09
C SER A 68 -6.86 17.27 -0.75
N LEU A 69 -5.77 16.87 -1.41
CA LEU A 69 -4.86 17.65 -2.26
C LEU A 69 -4.95 19.18 -2.04
N PRO A 70 -4.52 19.65 -0.86
CA PRO A 70 -4.76 21.02 -0.46
C PRO A 70 -3.90 21.99 -1.28
N PRO A 71 -4.47 23.13 -1.74
CA PRO A 71 -3.68 24.27 -2.18
C PRO A 71 -2.64 24.65 -1.13
N VAL A 72 -1.55 25.31 -1.53
CA VAL A 72 -0.42 25.67 -0.64
C VAL A 72 -0.89 26.32 0.66
N LYS A 73 -1.84 27.27 0.56
CA LYS A 73 -2.46 28.00 1.68
C LYS A 73 -3.18 27.08 2.71
N LYS A 74 -3.65 25.91 2.29
CA LYS A 74 -4.40 24.93 3.11
C LYS A 74 -3.55 23.76 3.59
N ARG A 75 -2.25 23.70 3.25
CA ARG A 75 -1.34 22.60 3.68
C ARG A 75 -1.28 22.46 5.21
N ALA A 76 -1.27 23.57 5.95
CA ALA A 76 -1.30 23.53 7.41
C ALA A 76 -2.58 22.88 7.96
N LYS A 77 -3.72 23.15 7.33
CA LYS A 77 -5.02 22.54 7.69
C LYS A 77 -5.02 21.04 7.41
N ALA A 78 -4.49 20.61 6.28
CA ALA A 78 -4.36 19.19 5.95
C ALA A 78 -3.41 18.44 6.88
N LYS A 79 -2.27 19.05 7.25
CA LYS A 79 -1.36 18.50 8.27
C LYS A 79 -2.07 18.32 9.61
N LYS A 80 -2.83 19.32 10.07
CA LYS A 80 -3.65 19.22 11.30
C LYS A 80 -4.70 18.11 11.20
N ALA A 81 -5.36 17.97 10.05
CA ALA A 81 -6.32 16.90 9.81
C ALA A 81 -5.67 15.51 9.89
N LEU A 82 -4.49 15.34 9.28
CA LEU A 82 -3.70 14.09 9.37
C LEU A 82 -3.31 13.77 10.81
N THR A 83 -2.78 14.74 11.55
CA THR A 83 -2.45 14.57 12.97
C THR A 83 -3.69 14.15 13.76
N ARG A 84 -4.84 14.79 13.49
CA ARG A 84 -6.09 14.44 14.16
C ARG A 84 -6.56 13.03 13.83
N LEU A 85 -6.47 12.59 12.58
CA LEU A 85 -6.77 11.22 12.16
C LEU A 85 -5.89 10.21 12.90
N ARG A 86 -4.58 10.46 12.97
CA ARG A 86 -3.64 9.62 13.75
C ARG A 86 -4.02 9.56 15.22
N THR A 87 -4.42 10.67 15.84
CA THR A 87 -4.87 10.68 17.23
C THR A 87 -6.13 9.85 17.44
N ILE A 88 -7.12 9.97 16.55
CA ILE A 88 -8.37 9.21 16.61
C ILE A 88 -8.08 7.71 16.47
N ALA A 89 -7.33 7.32 15.44
CA ALA A 89 -7.00 5.93 15.18
C ALA A 89 -6.23 5.28 16.35
N ASN A 90 -5.20 5.95 16.88
CA ASN A 90 -4.46 5.45 18.04
C ASN A 90 -5.31 5.37 19.32
N LYS A 91 -6.27 6.28 19.49
CA LYS A 91 -7.22 6.21 20.60
C LYS A 91 -8.15 5.00 20.46
N LEU A 92 -8.65 4.74 19.26
CA LEU A 92 -9.48 3.57 18.95
C LEU A 92 -8.72 2.26 19.19
N ILE A 93 -7.46 2.18 18.73
CA ILE A 93 -6.60 1.00 18.96
C ILE A 93 -6.47 0.73 20.47
N ARG A 94 -6.10 1.76 21.26
CA ARG A 94 -5.98 1.63 22.72
C ARG A 94 -7.29 1.24 23.40
N GLU A 95 -8.41 1.78 22.93
CA GLU A 95 -9.71 1.46 23.48
C GLU A 95 -10.11 0.00 23.20
N LEU A 96 -9.90 -0.47 21.97
CA LEU A 96 -10.17 -1.85 21.57
C LEU A 96 -9.27 -2.84 22.32
N GLN A 97 -7.96 -2.56 22.39
CA GLN A 97 -7.00 -3.40 23.11
C GLN A 97 -7.34 -3.55 24.60
N ARG A 98 -7.90 -2.51 25.23
CA ARG A 98 -8.28 -2.56 26.65
C ARG A 98 -9.59 -3.31 26.90
N LYS A 99 -10.50 -3.33 25.92
CA LYS A 99 -11.84 -3.93 26.08
C LYS A 99 -11.92 -5.37 25.57
N LEU A 100 -11.02 -5.77 24.70
CA LEU A 100 -10.97 -7.13 24.18
C LEU A 100 -10.37 -8.10 25.20
N PRO A 101 -10.89 -9.34 25.31
CA PRO A 101 -10.25 -10.39 26.09
C PRO A 101 -8.82 -10.64 25.59
N THR A 102 -7.88 -10.86 26.50
CA THR A 102 -6.45 -11.04 26.18
C THR A 102 -6.21 -12.16 25.17
N HIS A 103 -6.97 -13.25 25.26
CA HIS A 103 -6.90 -14.39 24.34
C HIS A 103 -7.22 -14.00 22.90
N SER A 104 -8.39 -13.41 22.66
CA SER A 104 -8.82 -12.97 21.31
C SER A 104 -7.93 -11.88 20.74
N LEU A 105 -7.40 -11.00 21.61
CA LEU A 105 -6.45 -9.97 21.20
C LEU A 105 -5.18 -10.60 20.63
N PHE A 106 -4.62 -11.60 21.31
CA PHE A 106 -3.36 -12.25 20.92
C PHE A 106 -3.54 -13.13 19.66
N GLU A 107 -4.56 -13.98 19.62
CA GLU A 107 -4.70 -14.94 18.52
C GLU A 107 -5.23 -14.33 17.22
N THR A 108 -6.16 -13.38 17.31
CA THR A 108 -6.91 -12.91 16.14
C THR A 108 -6.47 -11.52 15.70
N TYR A 109 -6.40 -10.56 16.62
CA TYR A 109 -6.29 -9.14 16.25
C TYR A 109 -4.89 -8.55 16.34
N GLN A 110 -3.94 -9.26 16.95
CA GLN A 110 -2.60 -8.72 17.22
C GLN A 110 -1.89 -8.26 15.95
N LYS A 111 -1.93 -9.09 14.90
CA LYS A 111 -1.28 -8.81 13.61
C LYS A 111 -1.84 -7.52 12.99
N ASP A 112 -3.16 -7.37 12.99
CA ASP A 112 -3.80 -6.19 12.42
C ASP A 112 -3.55 -4.92 13.24
N PHE A 113 -3.53 -5.02 14.58
CA PHE A 113 -3.19 -3.89 15.43
C PHE A 113 -1.77 -3.41 15.17
N LEU A 114 -0.81 -4.34 15.09
CA LEU A 114 0.59 -4.02 14.75
C LEU A 114 0.67 -3.39 13.36
N PHE A 115 -0.06 -3.95 12.38
CA PHE A 115 -0.12 -3.41 11.03
C PHE A 115 -0.65 -1.97 11.00
N TYR A 116 -1.78 -1.69 11.65
CA TYR A 116 -2.32 -0.33 11.71
C TYR A 116 -1.41 0.62 12.49
N GLN A 117 -0.79 0.18 13.58
CA GLN A 117 0.17 0.98 14.32
C GLN A 117 1.38 1.35 13.45
N GLN A 118 1.93 0.40 12.70
CA GLN A 118 3.01 0.63 11.75
C GLN A 118 2.61 1.67 10.70
N VAL A 119 1.44 1.50 10.07
CA VAL A 119 0.90 2.44 9.07
C VAL A 119 0.74 3.85 9.63
N LEU A 120 0.23 3.99 10.86
CA LEU A 120 -0.03 5.28 11.49
C LEU A 120 1.26 5.99 11.95
N ALA A 121 2.30 5.22 12.26
CA ALA A 121 3.60 5.73 12.72
C ALA A 121 4.48 6.26 11.57
N GLN A 122 4.23 5.84 10.33
CA GLN A 122 5.07 6.18 9.17
C GLN A 122 5.30 7.69 9.02
N GLN A 123 6.55 8.05 8.74
CA GLN A 123 7.02 9.37 8.40
C GLN A 123 7.41 9.48 6.92
N PRO A 124 7.61 10.70 6.38
CA PRO A 124 7.95 10.89 4.98
C PRO A 124 9.28 10.26 4.55
N LYS A 125 10.25 10.12 5.46
CA LYS A 125 11.61 9.63 5.17
C LYS A 125 11.83 8.17 5.54
N ASP A 126 10.78 7.47 5.97
CA ASP A 126 10.89 6.08 6.38
C ASP A 126 11.13 5.18 5.17
N LYS A 127 11.91 4.12 5.39
CA LYS A 127 12.12 3.04 4.41
C LYS A 127 11.01 2.00 4.57
N ASN A 128 10.75 1.21 3.52
CA ASN A 128 9.77 0.11 3.53
C ASN A 128 8.37 0.57 3.97
N LYS A 129 7.91 1.69 3.42
CA LYS A 129 6.56 2.20 3.69
C LYS A 129 5.51 1.29 3.08
N ILE A 130 4.44 1.09 3.84
CA ILE A 130 3.20 0.49 3.40
C ILE A 130 2.45 1.55 2.58
N TYR A 131 2.24 1.25 1.30
CA TYR A 131 1.50 2.10 0.38
C TYR A 131 0.01 1.73 0.31
N SER A 132 -0.34 0.47 0.60
CA SER A 132 -1.71 0.00 0.56
C SER A 132 -2.03 -0.89 1.76
N LEU A 133 -3.25 -0.76 2.30
CA LEU A 133 -3.69 -1.61 3.41
C LEU A 133 -4.05 -3.03 2.95
N HIS A 134 -4.53 -3.17 1.71
CA HIS A 134 -4.94 -4.47 1.15
C HIS A 134 -3.83 -5.17 0.36
N GLU A 135 -2.76 -4.44 0.03
CA GLU A 135 -1.61 -4.94 -0.75
C GLU A 135 -0.31 -4.40 -0.11
N PRO A 136 0.10 -4.94 1.06
CA PRO A 136 1.22 -4.39 1.84
C PRO A 136 2.58 -4.56 1.14
N ASP A 137 2.72 -5.55 0.25
CA ASP A 137 3.96 -5.87 -0.45
C ASP A 137 4.26 -4.93 -1.63
N VAL A 138 3.33 -4.06 -1.99
CA VAL A 138 3.55 -3.07 -3.05
C VAL A 138 4.65 -2.11 -2.65
N TYR A 139 5.59 -1.88 -3.54
CA TYR A 139 6.60 -0.84 -3.40
C TYR A 139 6.50 0.20 -4.51
N VAL A 140 7.28 1.27 -4.34
CA VAL A 140 7.34 2.38 -5.27
C VAL A 140 8.61 2.30 -6.12
N ILE A 141 8.48 2.58 -7.42
CA ILE A 141 9.60 2.78 -8.34
C ILE A 141 9.48 4.18 -8.94
N ALA A 142 10.55 4.96 -8.85
CA ALA A 142 10.64 6.26 -9.48
C ALA A 142 10.98 6.10 -10.98
N LYS A 143 10.18 6.69 -11.87
CA LYS A 143 10.36 6.57 -13.33
C LYS A 143 11.20 7.69 -13.95
N GLY A 144 11.46 8.77 -13.20
CA GLY A 144 12.15 9.97 -13.70
C GLY A 144 11.37 10.75 -14.76
N LYS A 145 10.09 10.41 -15.02
CA LYS A 145 9.23 11.09 -15.98
C LYS A 145 8.38 12.15 -15.27
N ASP A 146 8.24 13.33 -15.88
CA ASP A 146 7.51 14.45 -15.27
C ASP A 146 6.02 14.16 -15.09
N HIS A 147 5.37 13.57 -16.11
CA HIS A 147 3.94 13.22 -16.09
C HIS A 147 3.61 11.98 -15.24
N LYS A 148 4.60 11.17 -14.87
CA LYS A 148 4.43 9.96 -14.05
C LYS A 148 5.70 9.69 -13.25
N GLN A 149 5.81 10.35 -12.10
CA GLN A 149 7.01 10.28 -11.28
C GLN A 149 7.21 8.91 -10.62
N TYR A 150 6.12 8.23 -10.26
CA TYR A 150 6.14 7.00 -9.48
C TYR A 150 5.18 5.95 -10.06
N GLU A 151 5.60 4.69 -10.02
CA GLU A 151 4.78 3.51 -10.27
C GLU A 151 4.68 2.70 -8.98
N TYR A 152 3.49 2.18 -8.69
CA TYR A 152 3.23 1.40 -7.49
C TYR A 152 2.84 -0.01 -7.87
N GLY A 153 3.71 -0.96 -7.56
CA GLY A 153 3.47 -2.35 -7.86
C GLY A 153 4.66 -3.23 -7.53
N ASN A 154 4.73 -4.34 -8.23
CA ASN A 154 5.85 -5.26 -8.15
C ASN A 154 6.70 -5.10 -9.42
N LYS A 155 8.02 -5.16 -9.27
CA LYS A 155 8.95 -5.31 -10.38
C LYS A 155 8.76 -6.71 -10.95
N VAL A 156 8.76 -6.78 -12.27
CA VAL A 156 8.60 -8.00 -13.05
C VAL A 156 9.68 -8.00 -14.13
N SER A 157 10.35 -9.13 -14.29
CA SER A 157 11.23 -9.38 -15.44
C SER A 157 10.45 -10.15 -16.49
N ILE A 158 10.50 -9.67 -17.72
CA ILE A 158 9.92 -10.32 -18.89
C ILE A 158 11.07 -10.72 -19.79
N VAL A 159 11.10 -11.99 -20.17
CA VAL A 159 12.09 -12.53 -21.10
C VAL A 159 11.39 -12.80 -22.42
N SER A 160 11.89 -12.18 -23.49
CA SER A 160 11.40 -12.39 -24.85
C SER A 160 12.52 -12.87 -25.77
N THR A 161 12.16 -13.60 -26.81
CA THR A 161 13.07 -13.87 -27.93
C THR A 161 13.42 -12.57 -28.66
N LYS A 162 14.59 -12.53 -29.31
CA LYS A 162 15.13 -11.31 -29.91
C LYS A 162 14.46 -10.98 -31.23
N ASP A 163 14.26 -11.99 -32.08
CA ASP A 163 13.79 -11.77 -33.45
C ASP A 163 12.27 -11.86 -33.55
N THR A 164 11.67 -12.73 -32.74
CA THR A 164 10.22 -13.02 -32.79
C THR A 164 9.40 -12.36 -31.68
N ASN A 165 10.03 -11.73 -30.68
CA ASN A 165 9.38 -11.09 -29.52
C ASN A 165 8.41 -12.01 -28.75
N ILE A 166 8.65 -13.31 -28.76
CA ILE A 166 7.86 -14.31 -28.05
C ILE A 166 8.27 -14.31 -26.58
N ILE A 167 7.30 -14.18 -25.67
CA ILE A 167 7.55 -14.24 -24.23
C ILE A 167 7.86 -15.68 -23.82
N VAL A 168 9.10 -15.92 -23.39
CA VAL A 168 9.58 -17.24 -22.95
C VAL A 168 9.51 -17.41 -21.42
N GLY A 169 9.55 -16.32 -20.67
CA GLY A 169 9.51 -16.36 -19.21
C GLY A 169 9.08 -15.04 -18.59
N VAL A 170 8.46 -15.14 -17.41
CA VAL A 170 8.07 -14.00 -16.59
C VAL A 170 8.40 -14.32 -15.13
N ALA A 171 9.03 -13.39 -14.43
CA ALA A 171 9.37 -13.53 -13.00
C ALA A 171 8.95 -12.28 -12.24
N SER A 172 8.32 -12.44 -11.06
CA SER A 172 7.99 -11.34 -10.16
C SER A 172 9.03 -11.22 -9.05
N HIS A 173 9.35 -10.00 -8.64
CA HIS A 173 10.36 -9.71 -7.63
C HIS A 173 9.73 -9.05 -6.40
N ASP A 174 9.86 -9.71 -5.26
CA ASP A 174 9.33 -9.22 -3.98
C ASP A 174 10.03 -7.96 -3.48
N LYS A 175 11.28 -7.75 -3.90
CA LYS A 175 12.11 -6.64 -3.47
C LYS A 175 12.51 -5.77 -4.66
N ASN A 176 12.55 -4.47 -4.44
CA ASN A 176 13.11 -3.53 -5.40
C ASN A 176 14.66 -3.62 -5.39
N ILE A 177 15.19 -4.61 -6.11
CA ILE A 177 16.63 -4.75 -6.38
C ILE A 177 17.00 -4.06 -7.68
N HIS A 178 18.23 -3.54 -7.75
CA HIS A 178 18.75 -2.89 -8.95
C HIS A 178 18.88 -3.90 -10.09
N ASP A 179 18.67 -3.44 -11.34
CA ASP A 179 18.52 -4.33 -12.49
C ASP A 179 19.78 -5.17 -12.79
N SER A 180 20.96 -4.67 -12.40
CA SER A 180 22.21 -5.42 -12.50
C SER A 180 22.36 -6.61 -11.53
N LYS A 181 21.40 -6.79 -10.61
CA LYS A 181 21.39 -7.85 -9.60
C LYS A 181 20.21 -8.83 -9.76
N LEU A 182 19.46 -8.68 -10.84
CA LEU A 182 18.33 -9.54 -11.19
C LEU A 182 18.78 -10.80 -11.91
#